data_AF-K2S0V1-F1
#
_entry.id   AF-K2S0V1-F1
#
_cell.length_a   1.000
_cell.length_b   1.000
_cell.length_c   1.000
_cell.angle_alpha   90.00
_cell.angle_beta   90.00
_cell.angle_gamma   90.00
#
_symmetry.space_group_name_H-M   'P 1'
#
loop_
_entity.id
_entity.type
_entity.pdbx_description
1 polymer ?
#
loop_
_entity_poly.entity_id
_entity_poly.type
_entity_poly.pdbx_seq_one_letter_code
_entity_poly.pdbx_strand_id
1 'polypeptide(L)'
;MPNIPFVVDVANKEAAIPSTGEQPVTFVYSFDLAKFVDAALRLPKWEHDTYVIGDQLTFNQFVRLAEKARGSAFTLHYDDVDKLKRFEITELPGHVESYASFPKEELQRMLSTFALGCANGLFETPYEKSLNKVFPEITPITAEEFLRNSWEGR
;
A
#
# COMPACT_ATOMS: atom_id res chain seq x y z
N MET A 1 -6.56 -16.31 -6.70
CA MET A 1 -5.49 -15.59 -7.40
C MET A 1 -4.27 -15.59 -6.49
N PRO A 2 -3.06 -15.82 -7.03
CA PRO A 2 -1.82 -15.64 -6.26
C PRO A 2 -1.73 -14.21 -5.72
N ASN A 3 -1.03 -14.04 -4.60
CA ASN A 3 -0.80 -12.71 -4.02
C ASN A 3 0.11 -11.91 -4.96
N ILE A 4 -0.29 -10.70 -5.32
CA ILE A 4 0.51 -9.80 -6.16
C ILE A 4 1.06 -8.70 -5.25
N PRO A 5 2.34 -8.76 -4.82
CA PRO A 5 2.90 -7.72 -3.97
C PRO A 5 2.99 -6.39 -4.73
N PHE A 6 2.60 -5.31 -4.07
CA PHE A 6 2.82 -3.95 -4.57
C PHE A 6 3.85 -3.26 -3.69
N VAL A 7 4.98 -2.87 -4.29
CA VAL A 7 6.15 -2.23 -3.65
C VAL A 7 6.87 -3.09 -2.61
N VAL A 8 6.18 -3.82 -1.73
CA VAL A 8 6.78 -4.64 -0.67
C VAL A 8 6.28 -6.07 -0.77
N ASP A 9 7.19 -7.00 -1.04
CA ASP A 9 6.98 -8.44 -0.93
C ASP A 9 7.47 -8.92 0.44
N VAL A 10 6.59 -8.82 1.43
CA VAL A 10 6.90 -9.17 2.83
C VAL A 10 7.24 -10.66 3.00
N ALA A 11 6.65 -11.53 2.16
CA ALA A 11 6.92 -12.96 2.20
C ALA A 11 8.38 -13.25 1.85
N ASN A 12 8.84 -12.66 0.74
CA ASN A 12 10.18 -12.84 0.19
C ASN A 12 11.21 -11.85 0.73
N LYS A 13 10.80 -10.92 1.61
CA LYS A 13 11.67 -9.94 2.28
C LYS A 13 12.39 -9.04 1.26
N GLU A 14 11.64 -8.57 0.27
CA GLU A 14 12.14 -7.75 -0.82
C GLU A 14 11.19 -6.59 -1.11
N ALA A 15 11.73 -5.43 -1.50
CA ALA A 15 10.93 -4.26 -1.84
C ALA A 15 11.47 -3.53 -3.07
N ALA A 16 10.56 -3.07 -3.92
CA ALA A 16 10.79 -2.25 -5.11
C ALA A 16 10.13 -0.88 -4.91
N ILE A 17 10.88 0.03 -4.33
CA ILE A 17 10.40 1.30 -3.79
C ILE A 17 10.35 2.38 -4.90
N PRO A 18 9.22 3.08 -5.08
CA PRO A 18 9.12 4.12 -6.10
C PRO A 18 9.93 5.37 -5.72
N SER A 19 10.75 5.85 -6.65
CA SER A 19 11.60 7.04 -6.50
C SER A 19 12.44 6.97 -5.21
N THR A 20 12.27 7.90 -4.27
CA THR A 20 12.98 7.92 -2.98
C THR A 20 12.28 7.10 -1.89
N GLY A 21 11.02 6.74 -2.09
CA GLY A 21 10.20 6.11 -1.06
C GLY A 21 9.78 7.01 0.10
N GLU A 22 10.01 8.33 0.00
CA GLU A 22 9.74 9.31 1.07
C GLU A 22 8.39 10.01 0.94
N GLN A 23 7.64 9.79 -0.14
CA GLN A 23 6.31 10.37 -0.26
C GLN A 23 5.31 9.66 0.65
N PRO A 24 4.48 10.40 1.41
CA PRO A 24 3.43 9.81 2.21
C PRO A 24 2.43 9.03 1.35
N VAL A 25 2.01 7.87 1.86
CA VAL A 25 0.99 7.00 1.28
C VAL A 25 0.01 6.64 2.37
N THR A 26 -1.27 6.68 2.03
CA THR A 26 -2.37 6.30 2.93
C THR A 26 -2.65 4.81 2.80
N PHE A 27 -2.59 4.10 3.92
CA PHE A 27 -2.91 2.68 4.03
C PHE A 27 -4.22 2.50 4.77
N VAL A 28 -4.97 1.46 4.42
CA VAL A 28 -6.16 1.06 5.19
C VAL A 28 -6.31 -0.46 5.15
N TYR A 29 -6.55 -1.07 6.31
CA TYR A 29 -6.88 -2.48 6.37
C TYR A 29 -8.31 -2.70 5.86
N SER A 30 -8.50 -3.70 5.00
CA SER A 30 -9.78 -3.91 4.31
C SER A 30 -10.98 -4.11 5.25
N PHE A 31 -10.78 -4.73 6.42
CA PHE A 31 -11.85 -4.88 7.41
C PHE A 31 -12.20 -3.56 8.10
N ASP A 32 -11.24 -2.65 8.28
CA ASP A 32 -11.54 -1.32 8.82
C ASP A 32 -12.21 -0.45 7.77
N LEU A 33 -11.78 -0.53 6.51
CA LEU A 33 -12.48 0.09 5.39
C LEU A 33 -13.95 -0.35 5.35
N ALA A 34 -14.23 -1.64 5.56
CA ALA A 34 -15.60 -2.15 5.59
C ALA A 34 -16.46 -1.52 6.71
N LYS A 35 -15.89 -1.28 7.90
CA LYS A 35 -16.59 -0.58 9.00
C LYS A 35 -16.96 0.84 8.60
N PHE A 36 -16.03 1.57 7.97
CA PHE A 36 -16.29 2.92 7.48
C PHE A 36 -17.34 2.93 6.37
N VAL A 37 -17.30 1.97 5.44
CA VAL A 37 -18.33 1.83 4.40
C VAL A 37 -19.69 1.58 5.02
N ASP A 38 -19.84 0.64 5.96
CA ASP A 38 -21.11 0.38 6.65
C ASP A 38 -21.66 1.63 7.35
N ALA A 39 -20.80 2.39 8.03
CA ALA A 39 -21.19 3.65 8.67
C ALA A 39 -21.59 4.72 7.64
N ALA A 40 -20.84 4.85 6.55
CA ALA A 40 -21.11 5.82 5.49
C ALA A 40 -22.46 5.57 4.81
N LEU A 41 -22.90 4.31 4.68
CA LEU A 41 -24.22 3.98 4.13
C LEU A 41 -25.38 4.57 4.93
N ARG A 42 -25.16 4.95 6.19
CA ARG A 42 -26.17 5.57 7.08
C ARG A 42 -26.18 7.09 7.02
N LEU A 43 -25.26 7.71 6.27
CA LEU A 43 -25.23 9.17 6.13
C LEU A 43 -26.43 9.67 5.32
N PRO A 44 -27.02 10.81 5.68
CA PRO A 44 -28.15 11.39 4.94
C PRO A 44 -27.74 11.90 3.54
N LYS A 45 -26.44 12.15 3.33
CA LYS A 45 -25.86 12.60 2.07
C LYS A 45 -24.42 12.10 1.99
N TRP A 46 -23.99 11.70 0.79
CA TRP A 46 -22.58 11.43 0.50
C TRP A 46 -21.97 12.60 -0.25
N GLU A 47 -20.73 12.94 0.10
CA GLU A 47 -19.90 13.82 -0.71
C GLU A 47 -19.40 13.06 -1.93
N HIS A 48 -19.05 13.78 -3.01
CA HIS A 48 -18.60 13.16 -4.25
C HIS A 48 -17.37 12.28 -4.03
N ASP A 49 -16.40 12.80 -3.27
CA ASP A 49 -15.20 12.08 -2.86
C ASP A 49 -15.19 11.94 -1.34
N THR A 50 -14.87 10.74 -0.87
CA THR A 50 -14.82 10.41 0.55
C THR A 50 -13.60 9.53 0.79
N TYR A 51 -12.81 9.84 1.82
CA TYR A 51 -11.54 9.16 2.10
C TYR A 51 -11.61 8.39 3.41
N VAL A 52 -10.84 7.31 3.50
CA VAL A 52 -10.60 6.57 4.74
C VAL A 52 -9.10 6.49 4.95
N ILE A 53 -8.65 6.89 6.13
CA ILE A 53 -7.26 6.87 6.53
C ILE A 53 -7.13 5.80 7.61
N GLY A 54 -6.46 4.69 7.29
CA GLY A 54 -6.06 3.72 8.31
C GLY A 54 -4.76 4.16 8.99
N ASP A 55 -3.76 4.43 8.17
CA ASP A 55 -2.44 4.90 8.58
C ASP A 55 -1.84 5.75 7.45
N GLN A 56 -0.89 6.63 7.76
CA GLN A 56 -0.16 7.44 6.76
C GLN A 56 1.33 7.30 6.99
N LEU A 57 2.01 6.66 6.03
CA LEU A 57 3.43 6.31 6.12
C LEU A 57 4.12 6.48 4.78
N THR A 58 5.43 6.64 4.80
CA THR A 58 6.26 6.47 3.61
C THR A 58 6.54 4.98 3.36
N PHE A 59 6.90 4.59 2.13
CA PHE A 59 7.29 3.19 1.88
C PHE A 59 8.54 2.79 2.65
N ASN A 60 9.49 3.71 2.87
CA ASN A 60 10.65 3.43 3.73
C ASN A 60 10.24 3.17 5.19
N GLN A 61 9.22 3.89 5.71
CA GLN A 61 8.66 3.60 7.04
C GLN A 61 7.96 2.23 7.06
N PHE A 62 7.13 1.93 6.06
CA PHE A 62 6.43 0.65 5.96
C PHE A 62 7.40 -0.54 5.93
N VAL A 63 8.47 -0.45 5.13
CA VAL A 63 9.51 -1.48 5.05
C VAL A 63 10.18 -1.71 6.41
N ARG A 64 10.53 -0.65 7.15
CA ARG A 64 11.11 -0.80 8.50
C ARG A 64 10.18 -1.53 9.47
N LEU A 65 8.87 -1.27 9.38
CA LEU A 65 7.88 -2.01 10.17
C LEU A 65 7.80 -3.48 9.75
N ALA A 66 7.89 -3.76 8.44
CA ALA A 66 7.86 -5.11 7.91
C ALA A 66 9.13 -5.91 8.28
N GLU A 67 10.31 -5.29 8.23
CA GLU A 67 11.58 -5.85 8.70
C GLU A 67 11.52 -6.19 10.19
N LYS A 68 10.98 -5.27 11.01
CA LYS A 68 10.77 -5.50 12.45
C LYS A 68 9.85 -6.70 12.69
N ALA A 69 8.74 -6.80 11.95
CA ALA A 69 7.82 -7.93 12.08
C ALA A 69 8.44 -9.26 11.63
N ARG A 70 9.22 -9.27 10.53
CA ARG A 70 9.89 -10.47 10.02
C ARG A 70 11.18 -10.83 10.77
N GLY A 71 11.67 -9.95 11.65
CA GLY A 71 12.93 -10.12 12.37
C GLY A 71 14.17 -10.16 11.47
N SER A 72 14.12 -9.56 10.27
CA SER A 72 15.23 -9.60 9.30
C SER A 72 15.16 -8.43 8.34
N ALA A 73 16.34 -7.96 7.89
CA ALA A 73 16.45 -6.93 6.86
C ALA A 73 15.93 -7.42 5.50
N PHE A 74 15.43 -6.47 4.70
CA PHE A 74 14.91 -6.73 3.36
C PHE A 74 15.93 -6.32 2.29
N THR A 75 15.85 -6.96 1.13
CA THR A 75 16.53 -6.47 -0.07
C THR A 75 15.75 -5.31 -0.65
N LEU A 76 16.38 -4.14 -0.78
CA LEU A 76 15.73 -2.92 -1.25
C LEU A 76 16.21 -2.53 -2.64
N HIS A 77 15.25 -2.27 -3.51
CA HIS A 77 15.44 -1.69 -4.83
C HIS A 77 14.70 -0.37 -4.90
N TYR A 78 15.22 0.57 -5.69
CA TYR A 78 14.57 1.85 -5.94
C TYR A 78 14.33 1.99 -7.45
N ASP A 79 13.07 2.13 -7.81
CA ASP A 79 12.64 2.33 -9.19
C ASP A 79 12.55 3.84 -9.46
N ASP A 80 13.49 4.36 -10.23
CA ASP A 80 13.49 5.78 -10.59
C ASP A 80 12.27 6.14 -11.47
N VAL A 81 11.94 7.43 -11.49
CA VAL A 81 10.76 7.95 -12.20
C VAL A 81 10.82 7.65 -13.71
N ASP A 82 12.00 7.64 -14.32
CA ASP A 82 12.13 7.39 -15.76
C ASP A 82 11.90 5.91 -16.10
N LYS A 83 12.33 4.98 -15.23
CA LYS A 83 11.97 3.57 -15.30
C LYS A 83 10.44 3.38 -15.21
N LEU A 84 9.81 4.00 -14.22
CA LEU A 84 8.36 3.91 -14.04
C LEU A 84 7.57 4.48 -15.24
N LYS A 85 8.06 5.58 -15.85
CA LYS A 85 7.47 6.17 -17.07
C LYS A 85 7.57 5.26 -18.30
N ARG A 86 8.56 4.36 -18.34
CA ARG A 86 8.68 3.34 -19.40
C ARG A 86 7.83 2.09 -19.14
N PHE A 87 6.99 2.11 -18.10
CA PHE A 87 6.17 0.98 -17.67
C PHE A 87 6.99 -0.22 -17.15
N GLU A 88 8.17 0.06 -16.63
CA GLU A 88 9.07 -0.93 -16.05
C GLU A 88 9.04 -0.82 -14.51
N ILE A 89 9.14 -1.97 -13.83
CA ILE A 89 9.35 -2.06 -12.38
C ILE A 89 10.47 -3.05 -12.08
N THR A 90 11.04 -3.01 -10.87
CA THR A 90 11.79 -4.15 -10.37
C THR A 90 10.83 -5.31 -10.13
N GLU A 91 11.13 -6.46 -10.75
CA GLU A 91 10.33 -7.66 -10.65
C GLU A 91 10.60 -8.35 -9.31
N LEU A 92 9.59 -8.38 -8.44
CA LEU A 92 9.67 -9.04 -7.14
C LEU A 92 9.33 -10.53 -7.28
N PRO A 93 9.82 -11.40 -6.38
CA PRO A 93 9.57 -12.84 -6.46
C PRO A 93 8.08 -13.21 -6.54
N GLY A 94 7.22 -12.53 -5.77
CA GLY A 94 5.76 -12.74 -5.81
C GLY A 94 5.09 -12.34 -7.13
N HIS A 95 5.71 -11.51 -7.97
CA HIS A 95 5.19 -11.22 -9.32
C HIS A 95 5.32 -12.43 -10.23
N VAL A 96 6.43 -13.17 -10.12
CA VAL A 96 6.70 -14.34 -10.99
C VAL A 96 5.62 -15.41 -10.80
N GLU A 97 5.18 -15.62 -9.57
CA GLU A 97 4.08 -16.56 -9.25
C GLU A 97 2.74 -16.14 -9.88
N SER A 98 2.55 -14.83 -10.12
CA SER A 98 1.30 -14.29 -10.67
C SER A 98 1.18 -14.39 -12.19
N TYR A 99 2.28 -14.63 -12.91
CA TYR A 99 2.30 -14.66 -14.39
C TYR A 99 1.48 -15.79 -15.00
N ALA A 100 1.19 -16.85 -14.24
CA ALA A 100 0.27 -17.89 -14.67
C ALA A 100 -1.18 -17.39 -14.82
N SER A 101 -1.56 -16.29 -14.14
CA SER A 101 -2.90 -15.72 -14.14
C SER A 101 -2.97 -14.32 -14.75
N PHE A 102 -1.85 -13.59 -14.79
CA PHE A 102 -1.80 -12.19 -15.23
C PHE A 102 -0.57 -11.95 -16.12
N PRO A 103 -0.72 -11.51 -17.40
CA PRO A 103 0.42 -11.30 -18.28
C PRO A 103 1.45 -10.32 -17.70
N LYS A 104 2.74 -10.65 -17.82
CA LYS A 104 3.83 -9.88 -17.20
C LYS A 104 3.82 -8.42 -17.60
N GLU A 105 3.69 -8.13 -18.89
CA GLU A 105 3.73 -6.77 -19.43
C GLU A 105 2.54 -5.93 -18.95
N GLU A 106 1.36 -6.55 -18.81
CA GLU A 106 0.17 -5.88 -18.28
C GLU A 106 0.34 -5.61 -16.78
N LEU A 107 0.91 -6.56 -16.03
CA LEU A 107 1.12 -6.41 -14.60
C LEU A 107 2.09 -5.27 -14.33
N GLN A 108 3.25 -5.29 -15.02
CA GLN A 108 4.26 -4.26 -14.86
C GLN A 108 3.73 -2.89 -15.24
N ARG A 109 2.96 -2.78 -16.33
CA ARG A 109 2.29 -1.53 -16.72
C ARG A 109 1.36 -1.00 -15.63
N MET A 110 0.53 -1.88 -15.06
CA MET A 110 -0.39 -1.50 -13.98
C MET A 110 0.38 -1.03 -12.73
N LEU A 111 1.33 -1.84 -12.26
CA LEU A 111 2.08 -1.55 -11.04
C LEU A 111 2.98 -0.32 -11.20
N SER A 112 3.62 -0.11 -12.36
CA SER A 112 4.43 1.08 -12.64
C SER A 112 3.60 2.36 -12.60
N THR A 113 2.36 2.32 -13.08
CA THR A 113 1.44 3.48 -13.03
C THR A 113 1.08 3.83 -11.59
N PHE A 114 0.76 2.84 -10.76
CA PHE A 114 0.50 3.10 -9.33
C PHE A 114 1.76 3.58 -8.60
N ALA A 115 2.90 2.95 -8.84
CA ALA A 115 4.20 3.34 -8.29
C ALA A 115 4.57 4.79 -8.66
N LEU A 116 4.34 5.19 -9.92
CA LEU A 116 4.54 6.57 -10.37
C LEU A 116 3.59 7.54 -9.66
N GLY A 117 2.34 7.15 -9.43
CA GLY A 117 1.40 7.93 -8.63
C GLY A 117 1.88 8.13 -7.19
N CYS A 118 2.44 7.09 -6.55
CA CYS A 118 3.06 7.19 -5.23
C CYS A 118 4.26 8.15 -5.25
N ALA A 119 5.16 8.02 -6.24
CA ALA A 119 6.31 8.92 -6.38
C ALA A 119 5.90 10.39 -6.57
N ASN A 120 4.74 10.65 -7.16
CA ASN A 120 4.18 11.99 -7.36
C ASN A 120 3.27 12.46 -6.22
N GLY A 121 3.15 11.72 -5.12
CA GLY A 121 2.35 12.10 -3.95
C GLY A 121 0.82 11.96 -4.14
N LEU A 122 0.35 11.22 -5.14
CA LEU A 122 -1.09 11.10 -5.43
C LEU A 122 -1.89 10.27 -4.41
N PHE A 123 -1.21 9.56 -3.51
CA PHE A 123 -1.83 8.65 -2.54
C PHE A 123 -1.77 9.15 -1.08
N GLU A 124 -1.38 10.41 -0.89
CA GLU A 124 -1.58 11.11 0.38
C GLU A 124 -3.00 11.68 0.40
N THR A 125 -3.83 11.23 1.35
CA THR A 125 -5.21 11.72 1.46
C THR A 125 -5.33 12.80 2.54
N PRO A 126 -6.08 13.90 2.28
CA PRO A 126 -6.29 14.95 3.27
C PRO A 126 -7.26 14.52 4.37
N TYR A 127 -6.91 14.77 5.62
CA TYR A 127 -7.72 14.39 6.77
C TYR A 127 -9.09 15.09 6.81
N GLU A 128 -9.17 16.33 6.32
CA GLU A 128 -10.35 17.19 6.44
C GLU A 128 -11.61 16.62 5.75
N LYS A 129 -11.41 15.77 4.73
CA LYS A 129 -12.48 15.12 3.96
C LYS A 129 -12.64 13.63 4.29
N SER A 130 -11.99 13.15 5.36
CA SER A 130 -12.02 11.74 5.72
C SER A 130 -13.27 11.36 6.51
N LEU A 131 -13.71 10.11 6.36
CA LEU A 131 -14.72 9.51 7.23
C LEU A 131 -14.22 9.35 8.66
N ASN A 132 -12.91 9.32 8.89
CA ASN A 132 -12.32 9.33 10.23
C ASN A 132 -12.77 10.55 11.03
N LYS A 133 -12.91 11.70 10.38
CA LYS A 133 -13.43 12.93 11.02
C LYS A 133 -14.92 12.84 11.33
N VAL A 134 -15.68 12.11 10.51
CA VAL A 134 -17.14 11.94 10.65
C VAL A 134 -17.49 10.89 11.69
N PHE A 135 -16.71 9.81 11.74
CA PHE A 135 -16.87 8.64 12.61
C PHE A 135 -15.61 8.42 13.47
N PRO A 136 -15.29 9.35 14.39
CA PRO A 136 -14.08 9.25 15.22
C PRO A 136 -14.08 8.03 16.16
N GLU A 137 -15.24 7.41 16.39
CA GLU A 137 -15.39 6.18 17.16
C GLU A 137 -14.90 4.93 16.42
N ILE A 138 -14.78 4.97 15.09
CA ILE A 138 -14.21 3.87 14.30
C ILE A 138 -12.70 4.07 14.24
N THR A 139 -11.97 3.34 15.08
CA THR A 139 -10.50 3.36 15.10
C THR A 139 -9.94 2.25 14.21
N PRO A 140 -9.29 2.58 13.09
CA PRO A 140 -8.59 1.59 12.27
C PRO A 140 -7.30 1.11 12.94
N ILE A 141 -6.84 -0.09 12.60
CA ILE A 141 -5.53 -0.57 13.03
C ILE A 141 -4.41 0.12 12.23
N THR A 142 -3.24 0.24 12.84
CA THR A 142 -2.05 0.79 12.17
C THR A 142 -1.39 -0.25 11.26
N ALA A 143 -0.52 0.21 10.35
CA ALA A 143 0.28 -0.71 9.54
C ALA A 143 1.22 -1.55 10.42
N GLU A 144 1.76 -1.00 11.52
CA GLU A 144 2.57 -1.75 12.47
C GLU A 144 1.79 -2.90 13.12
N GLU A 145 0.57 -2.62 13.59
CA GLU A 145 -0.27 -3.65 14.19
C GLU A 145 -0.64 -4.73 13.17
N PHE A 146 -1.02 -4.34 11.95
CA PHE A 146 -1.30 -5.26 10.86
C PHE A 146 -0.09 -6.16 10.55
N LEU A 147 1.10 -5.57 10.38
CA LEU A 147 2.32 -6.29 10.02
C LEU A 147 2.73 -7.25 11.14
N ARG A 148 2.69 -6.81 12.40
CA ARG A 148 2.96 -7.67 13.56
C ARG A 148 2.03 -8.87 13.59
N ASN A 149 0.71 -8.64 13.52
CA ASN A 149 -0.29 -9.70 13.58
C ASN A 149 -0.18 -10.71 12.41
N SER A 150 0.33 -10.27 11.27
CA SER A 150 0.39 -11.08 10.05
C SER A 150 1.72 -11.82 9.84
N TRP A 151 2.83 -11.25 10.34
CA TRP A 151 4.17 -11.66 9.95
C TRP A 151 5.12 -11.96 11.11
N GLU A 152 4.78 -11.57 12.35
CA GLU A 152 5.61 -11.87 13.51
C GLU A 152 5.77 -13.39 13.69
N GLY A 153 7.02 -13.84 13.82
CA GLY A 153 7.36 -15.25 13.99
C GLY A 153 7.24 -16.13 12.74
N ARG A 154 6.97 -15.56 11.57
CA ARG A 154 6.99 -16.27 10.28
C ARG A 154 8.33 -16.17 9.58
#